data_AF-A0A5J4Y6J6-F1
#
_entry.id   AF-A0A5J4Y6J6-F1
#
_cell.length_a   1.000
_cell.length_b   1.000
_cell.length_c   1.000
_cell.angle_alpha   90.00
_cell.angle_beta   90.00
_cell.angle_gamma   90.00
#
_symmetry.space_group_name_H-M   'P 1'
#
loop_
_entity.id
_entity.type
_entity.pdbx_description
1 polymer ?
#
loop_
_entity_poly.entity_id
_entity_poly.type
_entity_poly.pdbx_seq_one_letter_code
_entity_poly.pdbx_strand_id
1 'polypeptide(L)'
;MAGVHVFSCRRRNLPPVLIASEDAPRALNVVLEELTAFVENVRPASVVWDLADNNLTFAHVQHIADKLSQLKGALRLHALDLCFNRIYVPDWKTFLPLVKQLANCVEYLEFGGNYLPAIQETNAALHDLVFEKLSLAPPSIVETGIDWVDGWSRRAATFRFQAYGVSPDM
;
A
#
# COMPACT_ATOMS: atom_id res chain seq x y z
N MET A 1 13.98 -14.80 14.28
CA MET A 1 13.46 -13.59 13.59
C MET A 1 12.41 -12.99 14.49
N ALA A 2 12.47 -11.70 14.79
CA ALA A 2 11.33 -11.02 15.40
C ALA A 2 10.14 -11.17 14.44
N GLY A 3 9.00 -11.64 14.92
CA GLY A 3 7.87 -11.98 14.06
C GLY A 3 7.30 -10.75 13.36
N VAL A 4 7.09 -10.85 12.04
CA VAL A 4 6.27 -9.89 11.32
C VAL A 4 4.81 -10.15 11.69
N HIS A 5 4.11 -9.12 12.15
CA HIS A 5 2.68 -9.21 12.45
C HIS A 5 1.87 -8.65 11.29
N VAL A 6 0.99 -9.47 10.72
CA VAL A 6 0.08 -9.05 9.66
C VAL A 6 -1.25 -8.64 10.29
N PHE A 7 -1.56 -7.34 10.26
CA PHE A 7 -2.87 -6.80 10.59
C PHE A 7 -3.72 -6.79 9.31
N SER A 8 -4.44 -7.88 9.06
CA SER A 8 -5.23 -8.05 7.83
C SER A 8 -6.66 -7.56 8.00
N CYS A 9 -7.11 -6.77 7.03
CA CYS A 9 -8.47 -6.30 6.90
C CYS A 9 -9.05 -6.67 5.52
N ARG A 10 -8.51 -7.68 4.84
CA ARG A 10 -8.98 -8.08 3.51
C ARG A 10 -10.48 -8.31 3.47
N ARG A 11 -11.11 -7.87 2.38
CA ARG A 11 -12.53 -8.13 2.06
C ARG A 11 -13.51 -7.68 3.15
N ARG A 12 -13.14 -6.70 3.99
CA ARG A 12 -14.09 -6.05 4.90
C ARG A 12 -15.10 -5.18 4.15
N ASN A 13 -14.92 -4.99 2.84
CA ASN A 13 -15.79 -4.20 1.95
C ASN A 13 -16.02 -2.80 2.51
N LEU A 14 -14.91 -2.08 2.75
CA LEU A 14 -14.98 -0.71 3.24
C LEU A 14 -15.79 0.15 2.24
N PRO A 15 -16.85 0.84 2.70
CA PRO A 15 -17.80 1.47 1.79
C PRO A 15 -17.11 2.52 0.91
N PRO A 16 -17.39 2.59 -0.40
CA PRO A 16 -16.80 3.60 -1.28
C PRO A 16 -17.21 5.03 -0.84
N VAL A 17 -16.25 5.94 -0.70
CA VAL A 17 -16.47 7.39 -0.42
C VAL A 17 -17.29 8.11 -1.51
N LEU A 18 -17.55 7.44 -2.64
CA LEU A 18 -18.38 7.96 -3.75
C LEU A 18 -19.85 8.14 -3.39
N ILE A 19 -20.28 7.65 -2.23
CA ILE A 19 -21.55 8.03 -1.63
C ILE A 19 -21.20 9.02 -0.52
N ALA A 20 -21.77 10.22 -0.56
CA ALA A 20 -21.65 11.25 0.46
C ALA A 20 -22.34 10.84 1.79
N SER A 21 -22.11 9.61 2.24
CA SER A 21 -22.45 9.14 3.57
C SER A 21 -21.23 9.29 4.46
N GLU A 22 -21.40 9.94 5.60
CA GLU A 22 -20.41 10.09 6.67
C GLU A 22 -19.85 8.73 7.18
N ASP A 23 -20.44 7.60 6.75
CA ASP A 23 -20.12 6.23 7.15
C ASP A 23 -18.82 5.65 6.57
N ALA A 24 -18.38 6.06 5.37
CA ALA A 24 -17.15 5.54 4.76
C ALA A 24 -15.87 5.99 5.49
N PRO A 25 -15.70 7.29 5.83
CA PRO A 25 -14.64 7.73 6.72
C PRO A 25 -14.72 7.08 8.10
N ARG A 26 -15.93 6.80 8.62
CA ARG A 26 -16.13 6.18 9.93
C ARG A 26 -15.62 4.74 9.98
N ALA A 27 -15.93 3.92 8.99
CA ALA A 27 -15.45 2.53 8.92
C ALA A 27 -13.91 2.47 8.84
N LEU A 28 -13.30 3.34 8.03
CA LEU A 28 -11.84 3.42 7.92
C LEU A 28 -11.19 3.94 9.22
N ASN A 29 -11.81 4.90 9.90
CA ASN A 29 -11.34 5.38 11.20
C ASN A 29 -11.36 4.28 12.26
N VAL A 30 -12.40 3.44 12.30
CA VAL A 30 -12.45 2.29 13.22
C VAL A 30 -11.27 1.34 12.97
N VAL A 31 -10.99 1.01 11.70
CA VAL A 31 -9.85 0.14 11.37
C VAL A 31 -8.51 0.78 11.76
N LEU A 32 -8.35 2.09 11.56
CA LEU A 32 -7.17 2.84 12.00
C LEU A 32 -7.01 2.86 13.52
N GLU A 33 -8.10 3.01 14.26
CA GLU A 33 -8.12 2.95 15.73
C GLU A 33 -7.74 1.54 16.22
N GLU A 34 -8.29 0.49 15.60
CA GLU A 34 -7.92 -0.90 15.88
C GLU A 34 -6.42 -1.16 15.65
N LEU A 35 -5.87 -0.69 14.53
CA LEU A 35 -4.44 -0.80 14.22
C LEU A 35 -3.59 -0.05 15.24
N THR A 36 -3.98 1.18 15.58
CA THR A 36 -3.23 2.02 16.53
C THR A 36 -3.22 1.37 17.91
N ALA A 37 -4.39 0.94 18.39
CA ALA A 37 -4.51 0.21 19.65
C ALA A 37 -3.70 -1.08 19.64
N PHE A 38 -3.71 -1.83 18.53
CA PHE A 38 -2.89 -3.04 18.39
C PHE A 38 -1.40 -2.71 18.52
N VAL A 39 -0.90 -1.70 17.82
CA VAL A 39 0.53 -1.36 17.84
C VAL A 39 0.96 -0.85 19.21
N GLU A 40 0.15 -0.01 19.86
CA GLU A 40 0.46 0.54 21.18
C GLU A 40 0.52 -0.55 22.28
N ASN A 41 -0.41 -1.51 22.22
CA ASN A 41 -0.55 -2.56 23.22
C ASN A 41 0.41 -3.74 22.98
N VAL A 42 0.53 -4.19 21.73
CA VAL A 42 1.33 -5.38 21.38
C VAL A 42 2.79 -5.02 21.13
N ARG A 43 3.07 -3.78 20.70
CA ARG A 43 4.41 -3.27 20.34
C ARG A 43 5.20 -4.24 19.45
N PRO A 44 4.60 -4.71 18.35
CA PRO A 44 5.28 -5.61 17.42
C PRO A 44 6.50 -4.92 16.82
N ALA A 45 7.58 -5.68 16.59
CA ALA A 45 8.78 -5.17 15.95
C ALA A 45 8.55 -4.76 14.48
N SER A 46 7.58 -5.39 13.81
CA SER A 46 7.23 -5.11 12.42
C SER A 46 5.75 -5.40 12.17
N VAL A 47 5.05 -4.45 11.54
CA VAL A 47 3.62 -4.57 11.21
C VAL A 47 3.40 -4.41 9.72
N VAL A 48 2.71 -5.36 9.13
CA VAL A 48 2.12 -5.23 7.80
C VAL A 48 0.65 -4.89 7.97
N TRP A 49 0.22 -3.77 7.41
CA TRP A 49 -1.20 -3.46 7.32
C TRP A 49 -1.72 -3.88 5.95
N ASP A 50 -2.53 -4.92 5.93
CA ASP A 50 -3.03 -5.53 4.71
C ASP A 50 -4.48 -5.10 4.43
N LEU A 51 -4.60 -4.15 3.51
CA LEU A 51 -5.84 -3.54 3.05
C LEU A 51 -6.21 -3.98 1.63
N ALA A 52 -5.64 -5.08 1.14
CA ALA A 52 -5.95 -5.61 -0.18
C ALA A 52 -7.44 -5.97 -0.33
N ASP A 53 -7.97 -5.91 -1.56
CA ASP A 53 -9.34 -6.33 -1.90
C ASP A 53 -10.46 -5.66 -1.07
N ASN A 54 -10.34 -4.36 -0.76
CA ASN A 54 -11.30 -3.63 0.09
C ASN A 54 -12.16 -2.59 -0.63
N ASN A 55 -12.07 -2.50 -1.96
CA ASN A 55 -12.71 -1.45 -2.77
C ASN A 55 -12.29 -0.02 -2.40
N LEU A 56 -11.07 0.15 -1.84
CA LEU A 56 -10.55 1.48 -1.49
C LEU A 56 -10.42 2.36 -2.74
N THR A 57 -10.62 3.65 -2.54
CA THR A 57 -10.51 4.68 -3.60
C THR A 57 -9.34 5.60 -3.27
N PHE A 58 -8.94 6.46 -4.21
CA PHE A 58 -7.86 7.43 -3.97
C PHE A 58 -8.11 8.31 -2.73
N ALA A 59 -9.36 8.75 -2.50
CA ALA A 59 -9.74 9.52 -1.32
C ALA A 59 -9.50 8.78 0.00
N HIS A 60 -9.77 7.47 0.04
CA HIS A 60 -9.47 6.66 1.22
C HIS A 60 -7.97 6.61 1.50
N VAL A 61 -7.16 6.42 0.47
CA VAL A 61 -5.71 6.34 0.62
C VAL A 61 -5.13 7.68 1.05
N GLN A 62 -5.67 8.80 0.56
CA GLN A 62 -5.32 10.13 1.04
C GLN A 62 -5.63 10.28 2.54
N HIS A 63 -6.83 9.87 2.97
CA HIS A 63 -7.20 9.89 4.39
C HIS A 63 -6.28 9.01 5.25
N ILE A 64 -5.92 7.82 4.77
CA ILE A 64 -4.93 6.95 5.42
C ILE A 64 -3.59 7.67 5.55
N ALA A 65 -3.09 8.28 4.46
CA ALA A 65 -1.80 8.98 4.47
C ALA A 65 -1.80 10.15 5.45
N ASP A 66 -2.88 10.92 5.50
CA ASP A 66 -3.04 12.04 6.42
C ASP A 66 -3.03 11.56 7.88
N LYS A 67 -3.77 10.48 8.17
CA LYS A 67 -3.82 9.89 9.52
C LYS A 67 -2.48 9.30 9.94
N LEU A 68 -1.84 8.51 9.09
CA LEU A 68 -0.51 7.96 9.37
C LEU A 68 0.54 9.07 9.59
N SER A 69 0.46 10.17 8.85
CA SER A 69 1.37 11.32 9.02
C SER A 69 1.17 12.05 10.35
N GLN A 70 -0.05 12.02 10.91
CA GLN A 70 -0.38 12.63 12.20
C GLN A 70 0.06 11.78 13.39
N LEU A 71 0.25 10.46 13.21
CA LEU A 71 0.76 9.54 14.21
C LEU A 71 2.28 9.75 14.41
N LYS A 72 2.67 10.90 14.96
CA LYS A 72 4.08 11.27 15.17
C LYS A 72 4.78 10.24 16.07
N GLY A 73 5.84 9.61 15.55
CA GLY A 73 6.86 8.88 16.32
C GLY A 73 6.49 7.51 16.91
N ALA A 74 5.23 7.09 16.83
CA ALA A 74 4.77 5.84 17.47
C ALA A 74 4.55 4.67 16.49
N LEU A 75 4.18 4.96 15.23
CA LEU A 75 3.81 3.93 14.26
C LEU A 75 4.56 4.12 12.94
N ARG A 76 5.63 3.35 12.75
CA ARG A 76 6.19 3.11 11.42
C ARG A 76 5.81 1.70 11.00
N LEU A 77 4.97 1.60 9.97
CA LEU A 77 4.59 0.29 9.44
C LEU A 77 5.77 -0.29 8.68
N HIS A 78 5.93 -1.61 8.77
CA HIS A 78 6.88 -2.31 7.91
C HIS A 78 6.33 -2.33 6.48
N ALA A 79 5.07 -2.71 6.28
CA ALA A 79 4.46 -2.63 4.95
C ALA A 79 2.99 -2.19 4.99
N LEU A 80 2.54 -1.61 3.89
CA LEU A 80 1.15 -1.31 3.62
C LEU A 80 0.75 -1.89 2.25
N ASP A 81 -0.14 -2.87 2.28
CA ASP A 81 -0.64 -3.57 1.09
C ASP A 81 -2.00 -3.01 0.67
N LEU A 82 -2.02 -2.30 -0.46
CA LEU A 82 -3.21 -1.69 -1.06
C LEU A 82 -3.58 -2.38 -2.39
N CYS A 83 -3.11 -3.60 -2.63
CA CYS A 83 -3.35 -4.26 -3.91
C CYS A 83 -4.85 -4.53 -4.17
N PHE A 84 -5.22 -4.61 -5.45
CA PHE A 84 -6.57 -4.98 -5.90
C PHE A 84 -7.70 -4.14 -5.27
N ASN A 85 -7.46 -2.83 -5.15
CA ASN A 85 -8.48 -1.86 -4.76
C ASN A 85 -9.04 -1.13 -6.00
N ARG A 86 -9.90 -0.13 -5.77
CA ARG A 86 -10.46 0.73 -6.83
C ARG A 86 -9.79 2.09 -6.86
N ILE A 87 -8.47 2.13 -6.61
CA ILE A 87 -7.70 3.37 -6.58
C ILE A 87 -7.50 3.81 -8.03
N TYR A 88 -8.29 4.79 -8.46
CA TYR A 88 -8.14 5.45 -9.75
C TYR A 88 -7.36 6.74 -9.59
N VAL A 89 -6.35 6.94 -10.43
CA VAL A 89 -5.58 8.19 -10.49
C VAL A 89 -5.38 8.58 -11.95
N PRO A 90 -5.65 9.83 -12.35
CA PRO A 90 -5.59 10.23 -13.76
C PRO A 90 -4.17 10.37 -14.29
N ASP A 91 -3.21 10.73 -13.44
CA ASP A 91 -1.82 10.98 -13.83
C ASP A 91 -0.83 10.79 -12.66
N TRP A 92 0.45 10.61 -13.01
CA TRP A 92 1.53 10.44 -12.03
C TRP A 92 1.79 11.71 -11.21
N LYS A 93 1.50 12.90 -11.74
CA LYS A 93 1.68 14.17 -11.01
C LYS A 93 0.76 14.24 -9.79
N THR A 94 -0.44 13.68 -9.89
CA THR A 94 -1.42 13.54 -8.81
C THR A 94 -1.05 12.42 -7.85
N PHE A 95 -0.56 11.29 -8.37
CA PHE A 95 -0.25 10.12 -7.54
C PHE A 95 1.03 10.26 -6.71
N LEU A 96 2.09 10.81 -7.30
CA LEU A 96 3.42 10.87 -6.69
C LEU A 96 3.45 11.58 -5.32
N PRO A 97 2.78 12.73 -5.09
CA PRO A 97 2.72 13.35 -3.77
C PRO A 97 2.19 12.41 -2.68
N LEU A 98 1.13 11.66 -2.98
CA LEU A 98 0.52 10.70 -2.03
C LEU A 98 1.49 9.56 -1.71
N VAL A 99 2.14 9.00 -2.73
CA VAL A 99 3.13 7.93 -2.54
C VAL A 99 4.29 8.41 -1.65
N LYS A 100 4.80 9.63 -1.89
CA LYS A 100 5.86 10.23 -1.06
C LYS A 100 5.41 10.43 0.39
N GLN A 101 4.17 10.87 0.59
CA GLN A 101 3.61 11.04 1.92
C GLN A 101 3.56 9.70 2.67
N LEU A 102 3.04 8.65 2.03
CA LEU A 102 2.97 7.31 2.62
C LEU A 102 4.36 6.70 2.88
N ALA A 103 5.34 6.94 2.00
CA ALA A 103 6.70 6.42 2.16
C ALA A 103 7.44 6.99 3.40
N ASN A 104 6.95 8.09 3.98
CA ASN A 104 7.46 8.57 5.27
C ASN A 104 6.94 7.76 6.46
N CYS A 105 5.82 7.07 6.29
CA CYS A 105 5.13 6.32 7.35
C CYS A 105 5.34 4.81 7.27
N VAL A 106 5.74 4.29 6.10
CA VAL A 106 5.89 2.86 5.86
C VAL A 106 7.23 2.54 5.21
N GLU A 107 7.74 1.32 5.39
CA GLU A 107 8.95 0.88 4.70
C GLU A 107 8.66 0.33 3.30
N TYR A 108 7.56 -0.41 3.13
CA TYR A 108 7.16 -1.00 1.86
C TYR A 108 5.71 -0.65 1.49
N LEU A 109 5.46 -0.36 0.21
CA LEU A 109 4.15 0.00 -0.37
C LEU A 109 3.80 -0.90 -1.55
N GLU A 110 2.57 -1.37 -1.60
CA GLU A 110 2.05 -2.18 -2.71
C GLU A 110 0.74 -1.57 -3.25
N PHE A 111 0.72 -1.27 -4.55
CA PHE A 111 -0.44 -0.69 -5.26
C PHE A 111 -0.87 -1.51 -6.48
N GLY A 112 -0.31 -2.70 -6.70
CA GLY A 112 -0.62 -3.58 -7.81
C GLY A 112 -2.11 -3.90 -7.95
N GLY A 113 -2.58 -4.02 -9.20
CA GLY A 113 -3.99 -4.36 -9.48
C GLY A 113 -5.00 -3.23 -9.21
N ASN A 114 -4.55 -1.98 -9.10
CA ASN A 114 -5.39 -0.78 -9.06
C ASN A 114 -5.52 -0.14 -10.46
N TYR A 115 -6.35 0.91 -10.58
CA TYR A 115 -6.55 1.68 -11.82
C TYR A 115 -5.54 2.84 -11.92
N LEU A 116 -4.25 2.49 -11.96
CA LEU A 116 -3.17 3.46 -12.02
C LEU A 116 -2.88 3.91 -13.46
N PRO A 117 -2.29 5.12 -13.66
CA PRO A 117 -1.79 5.53 -14.96
C PRO A 117 -0.76 4.54 -15.49
N ALA A 118 -0.70 4.36 -16.81
CA ALA A 118 0.29 3.49 -17.42
C ALA A 118 1.71 3.94 -17.03
N ILE A 119 2.55 2.97 -16.67
CA ILE A 119 3.98 3.23 -16.45
C ILE A 119 4.59 3.50 -17.83
N GLN A 120 5.25 4.64 -17.98
CA GLN A 120 6.01 4.99 -19.17
C GLN A 120 7.49 4.95 -18.84
N GLU A 121 8.33 4.61 -19.81
CA GLU A 121 9.79 4.58 -19.70
C GLU A 121 10.37 5.92 -19.21
N THR A 122 9.71 7.03 -19.55
CA THR A 122 10.08 8.40 -19.15
C THR A 122 9.74 8.74 -17.70
N ASN A 123 9.10 7.86 -16.93
CA ASN A 123 8.78 8.09 -15.52
C ASN A 123 10.01 7.90 -14.60
N ALA A 124 11.18 8.40 -15.00
CA ALA A 124 12.41 8.38 -14.20
C ALA A 124 12.21 8.95 -12.77
N ALA A 125 11.27 9.88 -12.61
CA ALA A 125 10.88 10.40 -11.29
C ALA A 125 10.32 9.33 -10.32
N LEU A 126 9.85 8.18 -10.80
CA LEU A 126 9.50 7.03 -9.94
C LEU A 126 10.75 6.27 -9.46
N HIS A 127 11.82 6.27 -10.25
CA HIS A 127 13.07 5.58 -9.92
C HIS A 127 13.83 6.27 -8.78
N ASP A 128 13.81 7.59 -8.72
CA ASP A 128 14.60 8.35 -7.74
C ASP A 128 13.97 8.41 -6.33
N LEU A 129 12.68 8.09 -6.18
CA LEU A 129 11.93 8.42 -4.98
C LEU A 129 11.56 7.22 -4.10
N VAL A 130 11.26 6.05 -4.67
CA VAL A 130 10.71 4.91 -3.89
C VAL A 130 11.00 3.54 -4.53
N PHE A 131 11.91 3.46 -5.49
CA PHE A 131 11.93 2.35 -6.45
C PHE A 131 12.13 0.96 -5.84
N GLU A 132 12.90 0.82 -4.76
CA GLU A 132 13.10 -0.47 -4.09
C GLU A 132 11.93 -0.87 -3.16
N LYS A 133 11.10 0.10 -2.78
CA LYS A 133 10.12 -0.02 -1.70
C LYS A 133 8.68 0.08 -2.17
N LEU A 134 8.49 0.41 -3.45
CA LEU A 134 7.19 0.56 -4.09
C LEU A 134 6.99 -0.55 -5.12
N SER A 135 5.93 -1.33 -4.91
CA SER A 135 5.38 -2.23 -5.90
C SER A 135 4.15 -1.61 -6.57
N LEU A 136 4.13 -1.70 -7.89
CA LEU A 136 3.05 -1.18 -8.76
C LEU A 136 2.45 -2.29 -9.64
N ALA A 137 3.11 -3.43 -9.73
CA ALA A 137 2.67 -4.56 -10.53
C ALA A 137 1.78 -5.45 -9.67
N PRO A 138 0.73 -6.08 -10.24
CA PRO A 138 0.04 -7.15 -9.54
C PRO A 138 1.03 -8.26 -9.16
N PRO A 139 0.79 -8.99 -8.05
CA PRO A 139 1.63 -10.10 -7.61
C PRO A 139 1.41 -11.34 -8.50
N SER A 140 1.76 -11.21 -9.78
CA SER A 140 1.77 -12.28 -10.76
C SER A 140 3.01 -12.11 -11.62
N ILE A 141 3.88 -13.12 -11.63
CA ILE A 141 5.07 -13.12 -12.48
C ILE A 141 4.62 -13.51 -13.88
N VAL A 142 4.30 -12.52 -14.70
CA VAL A 142 4.19 -12.71 -16.15
C VAL A 142 5.32 -11.91 -16.77
N GLU A 143 6.34 -12.61 -17.24
CA GLU A 143 7.44 -11.99 -17.96
C GLU A 143 6.95 -11.56 -19.34
N THR A 144 7.12 -10.28 -19.63
CA THR A 144 6.73 -9.63 -20.88
C THR A 144 7.88 -9.62 -21.88
N GLY A 145 9.12 -9.88 -21.43
CA GLY A 145 10.34 -9.74 -22.22
C GLY A 145 10.82 -8.30 -22.35
N ILE A 146 10.17 -7.36 -21.64
CA ILE A 146 10.55 -5.95 -21.59
C ILE A 146 11.16 -5.69 -20.21
N ASP A 147 12.50 -5.53 -20.15
CA ASP A 147 13.27 -5.50 -18.90
C ASP A 147 12.73 -4.55 -17.84
N TRP A 148 12.29 -3.36 -18.24
CA TRP A 148 11.80 -2.35 -17.29
C TRP A 148 10.41 -2.72 -16.72
N VAL A 149 9.55 -3.36 -17.53
CA VAL A 149 8.24 -3.88 -17.10
C VAL A 149 8.44 -5.05 -16.15
N ASP A 150 9.27 -6.00 -16.55
CA ASP A 150 9.57 -7.19 -15.75
C ASP A 150 10.27 -6.83 -14.43
N GLY A 151 11.01 -5.71 -14.41
CA GLY A 151 11.56 -5.13 -13.18
C GLY A 151 10.49 -4.78 -12.14
N TRP A 152 9.32 -4.28 -12.56
CA TRP A 152 8.21 -3.98 -11.63
C TRP A 152 7.57 -5.25 -11.08
N SER A 153 7.41 -6.29 -11.91
CA SER A 153 6.91 -7.60 -11.48
C SER A 153 7.86 -8.25 -10.47
N ARG A 154 9.18 -8.21 -10.70
CA ARG A 154 10.18 -8.70 -9.74
C ARG A 154 10.11 -7.94 -8.41
N ARG A 155 9.88 -6.63 -8.44
CA ARG A 155 9.69 -5.82 -7.21
C ARG A 155 8.43 -6.20 -6.43
N ALA A 156 7.32 -6.50 -7.10
CA ALA A 156 6.12 -7.02 -6.45
C ALA A 156 6.39 -8.35 -5.74
N ALA A 157 7.16 -9.24 -6.38
CA ALA A 157 7.59 -10.49 -5.77
C ALA A 157 8.52 -10.26 -4.56
N THR A 158 9.48 -9.34 -4.68
CA THR A 158 10.37 -8.94 -3.57
C THR A 158 9.60 -8.35 -2.40
N PHE A 159 8.62 -7.48 -2.66
CA PHE A 159 7.71 -6.95 -1.63
C PHE A 159 7.02 -8.08 -0.89
N ARG A 160 6.43 -9.05 -1.59
CA ARG A 160 5.72 -10.18 -0.96
C ARG A 160 6.66 -11.00 -0.07
N PHE A 161 7.88 -11.25 -0.54
CA PHE A 161 8.88 -11.96 0.24
C PHE A 161 9.30 -11.18 1.48
N GLN A 162 9.62 -9.90 1.34
CA GLN A 162 10.13 -9.08 2.44
C GLN A 162 9.02 -8.75 3.46
N ALA A 163 7.83 -8.39 2.99
CA ALA A 163 6.71 -8.03 3.85
C ALA A 163 6.05 -9.25 4.51
N TYR A 164 5.87 -10.36 3.78
CA TYR A 164 5.09 -11.50 4.29
C TYR A 164 5.92 -12.76 4.55
N GLY A 165 7.21 -12.79 4.20
CA GLY A 165 8.04 -13.99 4.31
C GLY A 165 7.66 -15.09 3.32
N VAL A 166 6.88 -14.77 2.28
CA VAL A 166 6.42 -15.74 1.26
C VAL A 166 7.46 -15.80 0.15
N SER A 167 8.10 -16.97 -0.02
CA SER A 167 9.09 -17.18 -1.08
C SER A 167 8.51 -16.80 -2.45
N PRO A 168 9.24 -16.05 -3.30
CA PRO A 168 8.77 -15.69 -4.64
C PRO A 168 8.69 -16.90 -5.60
N ASP A 169 9.21 -18.07 -5.19
CA ASP A 169 9.25 -19.32 -5.97
C ASP A 169 8.06 -20.29 -5.68
N MET A 170 7.05 -19.86 -4.90
CA MET A 170 5.81 -20.63 -4.64
C MET A 170 4.59 -19.98 -5.29
#